data_AF-A0A267G6P4-F1
#
_entry.id   AF-A0A267G6P4-F1
#
_cell.length_a   1.000
_cell.length_b   1.000
_cell.length_c   1.000
_cell.angle_alpha   90.00
_cell.angle_beta   90.00
_cell.angle_gamma   90.00
#
_symmetry.space_group_name_H-M   'P 1'
#
loop_
_entity.id
_entity.type
_entity.pdbx_description
1 polymer ?
#
loop_
_entity_poly.entity_id
_entity_poly.type
_entity_poly.pdbx_seq_one_letter_code
_entity_poly.pdbx_strand_id
1 'polypeptide(L)'
;ASPLALWDICPLFKGVGWGMIIISGLVCIYYNIILTWVIYYLVLSFAARVPWDSCDNDFNTCNCTETRIEEHLRNLTEQLMPNFTWPANPRCNSSTPLHVNYSQTSSNEFWRYSVLKQSDGIDNLGSIHWGLLLSLIGAWLLIFACLCKGVKSVGKVVYVTATSPYLFLAILMVRNCMLPGSWEGIRFYITPVWSKLANLEIWHEAALQVFFALGPAWGGLITMSSFNKFKNNCYRDAIVVPIVNCLTSIFGGFVIFAVVGFMAHKTGKEVSDVVDKGPGLVFVAYPEAIAQMPVAPLWAILFFLMLITIGLDSQFGMFETMTSSFVDEFPRYLRKYKTPFVGLMCMVEFLLGLPLITQGGIYIFTIFDWFIGTFALCIIALFELIVICYVYGIHRFRADIELMLGYKPGHYWTVMWCGVTPLALVLILISIAANFTNPVLENYKFPPGSIAFGWLIGSISIIIIPVVAVYRIYKVGKGSLLERIRYLLRPSTDWGPPKDTLYNMRMGKLDNIVTSQTQPMLPIYPGSCSVPEGSAAPGTSDVIIKDPIVD
;
A
#
# COMPACT_ATOMS: atom_id res chain seq x y z
N ALA A 1 -3.04 -3.56 19.50
CA ALA A 1 -4.40 -3.10 19.15
C ALA A 1 -4.41 -2.65 17.69
N SER A 2 -5.43 -3.06 16.91
CA SER A 2 -5.74 -2.46 15.60
C SER A 2 -6.05 -0.95 15.72
N PRO A 3 -6.15 -0.21 14.60
CA PRO A 3 -6.49 1.21 14.61
C PRO A 3 -7.71 1.57 15.48
N LEU A 4 -8.82 0.83 15.45
CA LEU A 4 -9.99 1.17 16.28
C LEU A 4 -9.72 1.04 17.78
N ALA A 5 -9.02 0.00 18.19
CA ALA A 5 -8.67 -0.23 19.57
C ALA A 5 -7.56 0.72 20.05
N LEU A 6 -6.67 1.18 19.15
CA LEU A 6 -5.66 2.19 19.47
C LEU A 6 -6.30 3.50 19.97
N TRP A 7 -7.40 3.92 19.34
CA TRP A 7 -8.05 5.18 19.69
C TRP A 7 -8.77 5.19 21.04
N ASP A 8 -8.73 4.10 21.80
CA ASP A 8 -9.08 4.13 23.22
C ASP A 8 -8.10 5.00 24.03
N ILE A 9 -6.95 5.40 23.45
CA ILE A 9 -6.07 6.48 23.94
C ILE A 9 -6.80 7.83 24.06
N CYS A 10 -7.78 8.09 23.20
CA CYS A 10 -8.61 9.28 23.19
C CYS A 10 -9.98 8.98 22.56
N PRO A 11 -10.95 8.48 23.37
CA PRO A 11 -12.25 8.02 22.89
C PRO A 11 -13.04 9.03 22.05
N LEU A 12 -12.83 10.33 22.24
CA LEU A 12 -13.44 11.39 21.43
C LEU A 12 -13.04 11.27 19.95
N PHE A 13 -11.77 10.92 19.68
CA PHE A 13 -11.19 10.83 18.34
C PHE A 13 -11.19 9.40 17.78
N LYS A 14 -11.99 8.49 18.34
CA LYS A 14 -12.15 7.12 17.80
C LYS A 14 -12.62 7.07 16.34
N GLY A 15 -13.22 8.16 15.85
CA GLY A 15 -13.55 8.31 14.44
C GLY A 15 -12.34 8.36 13.50
N VAL A 16 -11.14 8.73 13.99
CA VAL A 16 -9.91 8.70 13.18
C VAL A 16 -9.60 7.26 12.73
N GLY A 17 -9.75 6.27 13.62
CA GLY A 17 -9.56 4.86 13.27
C GLY A 17 -10.62 4.34 12.30
N TRP A 18 -11.87 4.78 12.43
CA TRP A 18 -12.90 4.49 11.44
C TRP A 18 -12.55 5.10 10.08
N GLY A 19 -12.00 6.31 10.05
CA GLY A 19 -11.49 6.93 8.83
C GLY A 19 -10.40 6.10 8.15
N MET A 20 -9.42 5.60 8.92
CA MET A 20 -8.36 4.72 8.43
C MET A 20 -8.89 3.41 7.81
N ILE A 21 -9.94 2.85 8.38
CA ILE A 21 -10.55 1.60 7.90
C ILE A 21 -11.36 1.83 6.64
N ILE A 22 -12.20 2.86 6.65
CA ILE A 22 -13.03 3.22 5.51
C ILE A 22 -12.15 3.52 4.31
N ILE A 23 -11.08 4.30 4.50
CA ILE A 23 -10.19 4.63 3.40
C ILE A 23 -9.40 3.42 2.90
N SER A 24 -8.90 2.57 3.80
CA SER A 24 -8.23 1.32 3.42
C SER A 24 -9.16 0.41 2.62
N GLY A 25 -10.42 0.23 3.05
CA GLY A 25 -11.40 -0.59 2.33
C GLY A 25 -11.80 0.00 0.99
N LEU A 26 -11.99 1.32 0.91
CA LEU A 26 -12.24 2.00 -0.37
C LEU A 26 -11.07 1.82 -1.36
N VAL A 27 -9.84 1.88 -0.87
CA VAL A 27 -8.64 1.67 -1.69
C VAL A 27 -8.48 0.20 -2.07
N CYS A 28 -8.80 -0.74 -1.18
CA CYS A 28 -8.81 -2.17 -1.49
C CYS A 28 -9.65 -2.47 -2.74
N ILE A 29 -10.82 -1.83 -2.89
CA ILE A 29 -11.72 -2.01 -4.04
C ILE A 29 -11.00 -1.70 -5.35
N TYR A 30 -10.55 -0.45 -5.56
CA TYR A 30 -10.00 -0.03 -6.85
C TYR A 30 -8.57 -0.54 -7.06
N TYR A 31 -7.77 -0.66 -6.00
CA TYR A 31 -6.42 -1.22 -6.11
C TYR A 31 -6.47 -2.70 -6.53
N ASN A 32 -7.50 -3.45 -6.15
CA ASN A 32 -7.65 -4.84 -6.61
C ASN A 32 -8.03 -4.94 -8.09
N ILE A 33 -8.55 -3.85 -8.69
CA ILE A 33 -8.77 -3.77 -10.14
C ILE A 33 -7.44 -3.70 -10.88
N ILE A 34 -6.42 -3.03 -10.31
CA ILE A 34 -5.06 -3.07 -10.85
C ILE A 34 -4.53 -4.51 -10.85
N LEU A 35 -4.65 -5.22 -9.72
CA LEU A 35 -4.27 -6.65 -9.66
C LEU A 35 -5.05 -7.51 -10.65
N THR A 36 -6.32 -7.20 -10.87
CA THR A 36 -7.16 -7.87 -11.88
C THR A 36 -6.59 -7.71 -13.29
N TRP A 37 -6.20 -6.49 -13.67
CA TRP A 37 -5.53 -6.24 -14.95
C TRP A 37 -4.19 -6.98 -15.04
N VAL A 38 -3.36 -6.94 -13.98
CA VAL A 38 -2.08 -7.66 -13.96
C VAL A 38 -2.28 -9.18 -14.13
N ILE A 39 -3.26 -9.77 -13.43
CA ILE A 39 -3.58 -11.20 -13.58
C ILE A 39 -4.06 -11.51 -14.99
N TYR A 40 -4.89 -10.64 -15.58
CA TYR A 40 -5.36 -10.80 -16.96
C TYR A 40 -4.19 -10.82 -17.95
N TYR A 41 -3.27 -9.85 -17.86
CA TYR A 41 -2.06 -9.81 -18.68
C TYR A 41 -1.12 -11.00 -18.42
N LEU A 42 -0.97 -11.43 -17.16
CA LEU A 42 -0.15 -12.60 -16.82
C LEU A 42 -0.68 -13.87 -17.51
N VAL A 43 -2.00 -14.12 -17.43
CA VAL A 43 -2.62 -15.30 -18.07
C VAL A 43 -2.38 -15.28 -19.58
N LEU A 44 -2.53 -14.11 -20.22
CA LEU A 44 -2.28 -13.97 -21.66
C LEU A 44 -0.80 -14.06 -22.05
N SER A 45 0.11 -13.82 -21.11
CA SER A 45 1.56 -13.94 -21.32
C SER A 45 2.04 -15.39 -21.50
N PHE A 46 1.22 -16.40 -21.17
CA PHE A 46 1.55 -17.82 -21.41
C PHE A 46 1.35 -18.26 -22.86
N ALA A 47 0.82 -17.41 -23.72
CA ALA A 47 0.73 -17.67 -25.16
C ALA A 47 2.12 -17.68 -25.82
N ALA A 48 2.27 -18.43 -26.92
CA ALA A 48 3.52 -18.48 -27.69
C ALA A 48 3.92 -17.10 -28.26
N ARG A 49 2.93 -16.26 -28.55
CA ARG A 49 3.07 -14.85 -28.94
C ARG A 49 2.13 -14.04 -28.06
N VAL A 50 2.63 -12.97 -27.46
CA VAL A 50 1.79 -12.11 -26.61
C VAL A 50 0.79 -11.34 -27.48
N PRO A 51 -0.48 -11.13 -27.02
CA PRO A 51 -1.52 -10.54 -27.87
C PRO A 51 -1.23 -9.10 -28.36
N TRP A 52 -0.44 -8.35 -27.61
CA TRP A 52 -0.05 -6.96 -27.90
C TRP A 52 1.21 -6.84 -28.77
N ASP A 53 1.69 -7.93 -29.39
CA ASP A 53 2.90 -7.92 -30.24
C ASP A 53 2.64 -7.52 -31.70
N SER A 54 1.41 -7.58 -32.19
CA SER A 54 1.07 -7.30 -33.59
C SER A 54 -0.24 -6.55 -33.76
N CYS A 55 -0.40 -5.88 -34.90
CA CYS A 55 -1.64 -5.23 -35.32
C CYS A 55 -2.59 -6.19 -36.08
N ASP A 56 -2.23 -7.46 -36.24
CA ASP A 56 -3.07 -8.50 -36.85
C ASP A 56 -3.97 -9.22 -35.83
N ASN A 57 -4.81 -8.46 -35.13
CA ASN A 57 -5.84 -9.02 -34.25
C ASN A 57 -7.23 -8.45 -34.55
N ASP A 58 -8.27 -9.14 -34.08
CA ASP A 58 -9.67 -8.75 -34.26
C ASP A 58 -10.02 -7.39 -33.61
N PHE A 59 -9.29 -7.01 -32.56
CA PHE A 59 -9.51 -5.75 -31.84
C PHE A 59 -8.76 -4.56 -32.47
N ASN A 60 -7.86 -4.80 -33.42
CA ASN A 60 -7.04 -3.74 -33.97
C ASN A 60 -7.79 -2.92 -35.03
N THR A 61 -7.57 -1.61 -35.02
CA THR A 61 -8.11 -0.72 -36.07
C THR A 61 -7.16 -0.66 -37.27
N CYS A 62 -7.59 0.00 -38.36
CA CYS A 62 -6.74 0.23 -39.53
C CYS A 62 -5.58 1.20 -39.30
N ASN A 63 -5.61 1.94 -38.19
CA ASN A 63 -4.60 2.92 -37.84
C ASN A 63 -3.52 2.36 -36.91
N CYS A 64 -3.63 1.09 -36.51
CA CYS A 64 -2.68 0.42 -35.61
C CYS A 64 -1.28 0.40 -36.23
N THR A 65 -0.25 0.84 -35.50
CA THR A 65 1.14 0.84 -35.98
C THR A 65 1.98 -0.18 -35.23
N GLU A 66 2.69 -1.06 -35.97
CA GLU A 66 3.71 -1.94 -35.41
C GLU A 66 5.09 -1.26 -35.41
N THR A 67 5.70 -1.11 -34.24
CA THR A 67 7.05 -0.55 -34.05
C THR A 67 8.16 -1.39 -34.70
N ARG A 68 7.98 -2.72 -34.74
CA ARG A 68 8.95 -3.67 -35.29
C ARG A 68 9.12 -3.58 -36.82
N ILE A 69 8.06 -3.15 -37.52
CA ILE A 69 8.05 -3.01 -38.99
C ILE A 69 8.83 -1.76 -39.43
N GLU A 70 8.87 -0.70 -38.61
CA GLU A 70 9.57 0.55 -38.96
C GLU A 70 11.09 0.36 -39.11
N GLU A 71 11.73 -0.50 -38.32
CA GLU A 71 13.18 -0.73 -38.37
C GLU A 71 13.61 -1.50 -39.63
N HIS A 72 12.82 -2.49 -40.03
CA HIS A 72 13.07 -3.26 -41.26
C HIS A 72 12.75 -2.41 -42.49
N LEU A 73 11.71 -1.57 -42.42
CA LEU A 73 11.31 -0.70 -43.52
C LEU A 73 12.17 0.55 -43.65
N ARG A 74 12.68 1.18 -42.59
CA ARG A 74 13.65 2.31 -42.69
C ARG A 74 14.88 1.92 -43.49
N ASN A 75 15.39 0.71 -43.27
CA ASN A 75 16.51 0.17 -44.05
C ASN A 75 16.13 -0.10 -45.52
N LEU A 76 14.86 -0.34 -45.83
CA LEU A 76 14.36 -0.61 -47.19
C LEU A 76 13.88 0.66 -47.94
N THR A 77 13.33 1.66 -47.25
CA THR A 77 12.85 2.93 -47.82
C THR A 77 13.97 3.90 -48.11
N GLU A 78 15.11 3.83 -47.40
CA GLU A 78 16.34 4.50 -47.84
C GLU A 78 16.83 3.99 -49.21
N GLN A 79 16.45 2.76 -49.61
CA GLN A 79 16.93 2.14 -50.83
C GLN A 79 15.94 2.18 -52.00
N LEU A 80 14.61 2.19 -51.81
CA LEU A 80 13.70 1.85 -52.92
C LEU A 80 12.51 2.77 -53.23
N MET A 81 11.72 3.37 -52.32
CA MET A 81 10.56 4.19 -52.73
C MET A 81 10.05 5.18 -51.64
N PRO A 82 9.90 6.49 -51.94
CA PRO A 82 9.37 7.48 -50.98
C PRO A 82 7.82 7.56 -50.89
N ASN A 83 7.07 6.81 -51.70
CA ASN A 83 5.60 6.95 -51.83
C ASN A 83 4.79 5.66 -51.51
N PHE A 84 5.36 4.70 -50.78
CA PHE A 84 4.63 3.48 -50.44
C PHE A 84 3.85 3.64 -49.12
N THR A 85 2.51 3.61 -49.17
CA THR A 85 1.62 3.62 -48.00
C THR A 85 1.14 2.20 -47.71
N TRP A 86 1.56 1.63 -46.58
CA TRP A 86 1.09 0.31 -46.14
C TRP A 86 -0.21 0.44 -45.34
N PRO A 87 -1.14 -0.52 -45.46
CA PRO A 87 -2.18 -0.66 -44.45
C PRO A 87 -1.50 -1.09 -43.15
N ALA A 88 -1.64 -0.26 -42.12
CA ALA A 88 -1.01 -0.50 -40.82
C ALA A 88 -1.60 -1.75 -40.10
N ASN A 89 -2.74 -2.23 -40.59
CA ASN A 89 -3.35 -3.53 -40.28
C ASN A 89 -3.59 -4.34 -41.57
N PRO A 90 -3.07 -5.57 -41.71
CA PRO A 90 -3.19 -6.40 -42.92
C PRO A 90 -4.64 -6.77 -43.28
N ARG A 91 -5.59 -6.55 -42.36
CA ARG A 91 -7.04 -6.78 -42.57
C ARG A 91 -7.76 -5.59 -43.19
N CYS A 92 -7.08 -4.47 -43.41
CA CYS A 92 -7.67 -3.25 -43.94
C CYS A 92 -7.33 -3.04 -45.41
N ASN A 93 -8.37 -2.86 -46.23
CA ASN A 93 -8.24 -2.40 -47.61
C ASN A 93 -8.11 -0.87 -47.61
N SER A 94 -6.89 -0.32 -47.64
CA SER A 94 -6.70 1.13 -47.71
C SER A 94 -6.09 1.58 -49.03
N SER A 95 -6.88 2.34 -49.80
CA SER A 95 -6.48 3.14 -50.95
C SER A 95 -6.26 4.63 -50.60
N THR A 96 -6.15 4.96 -49.30
CA THR A 96 -5.95 6.34 -48.80
C THR A 96 -4.63 6.48 -48.04
N PRO A 97 -3.90 7.60 -48.18
CA PRO A 97 -2.67 7.84 -47.43
C PRO A 97 -2.98 7.97 -45.95
N LEU A 98 -2.49 7.02 -45.16
CA LEU A 98 -2.62 7.01 -43.71
C LEU A 98 -1.51 7.87 -43.09
N HIS A 99 -1.89 8.97 -42.43
CA HIS A 99 -1.01 9.67 -41.52
C HIS A 99 -0.73 8.76 -40.32
N VAL A 100 0.53 8.33 -40.19
CA VAL A 100 1.01 7.51 -39.06
C VAL A 100 0.83 8.31 -37.78
N ASN A 101 -0.18 7.95 -36.98
CA ASN A 101 -0.36 8.51 -35.65
C ASN A 101 0.24 7.53 -34.63
N TYR A 102 1.47 7.80 -34.21
CA TYR A 102 2.23 6.98 -33.25
C TYR A 102 1.58 6.83 -31.87
N SER A 103 0.43 7.46 -31.62
CA SER A 103 -0.38 7.22 -30.43
C SER A 103 -1.17 5.91 -30.47
N GLN A 104 -1.28 5.22 -31.62
CA GLN A 104 -2.04 3.97 -31.75
C GLN A 104 -1.13 2.75 -32.01
N THR A 105 -0.31 2.40 -31.02
CA THR A 105 0.45 1.14 -31.04
C THR A 105 -0.47 -0.08 -30.79
N SER A 106 -0.02 -1.27 -31.18
CA SER A 106 -0.75 -2.52 -30.87
C SER A 106 -1.01 -2.67 -29.37
N SER A 107 -0.03 -2.33 -28.52
CA SER A 107 -0.19 -2.35 -27.07
C SER A 107 -1.26 -1.38 -26.56
N ASN A 108 -1.33 -0.17 -27.12
CA ASN A 108 -2.36 0.81 -26.74
C ASN A 108 -3.77 0.35 -27.17
N GLU A 109 -3.90 -0.16 -28.39
CA GLU A 109 -5.17 -0.70 -28.87
C GLU A 109 -5.60 -1.96 -28.11
N PHE A 110 -4.65 -2.81 -27.73
CA PHE A 110 -4.92 -3.96 -26.87
C PHE A 110 -5.49 -3.51 -25.52
N TRP A 111 -4.88 -2.52 -24.88
CA TRP A 111 -5.39 -1.94 -23.62
C TRP A 111 -6.79 -1.34 -23.80
N ARG A 112 -6.99 -0.49 -24.81
CA ARG A 112 -8.23 0.26 -25.01
C ARG A 112 -9.41 -0.59 -25.51
N TYR A 113 -9.18 -1.41 -26.53
CA TYR A 113 -10.23 -2.13 -27.26
C TYR A 113 -10.37 -3.59 -26.84
N SER A 114 -9.31 -4.23 -26.32
CA SER A 114 -9.38 -5.62 -25.87
C SER A 114 -9.60 -5.72 -24.36
N VAL A 115 -8.72 -5.13 -23.56
CA VAL A 115 -8.76 -5.23 -22.08
C VAL A 115 -9.91 -4.42 -21.51
N LEU A 116 -9.96 -3.12 -21.79
CA LEU A 116 -10.97 -2.22 -21.23
C LEU A 116 -12.30 -2.26 -21.99
N LYS A 117 -12.26 -2.50 -23.32
CA LYS A 117 -13.41 -2.32 -24.23
C LYS A 117 -14.09 -0.97 -23.97
N GLN A 118 -13.28 0.09 -23.91
CA GLN A 118 -13.65 1.37 -23.35
C GLN A 118 -14.90 1.96 -24.00
N SER A 119 -15.86 2.38 -23.18
CA SER A 119 -17.07 3.09 -23.60
C SER A 119 -16.80 4.58 -23.87
N ASP A 120 -17.81 5.30 -24.38
CA ASP A 120 -17.69 6.73 -24.69
C ASP A 120 -17.61 7.63 -23.44
N GLY A 121 -18.04 7.14 -22.27
CA GLY A 121 -18.09 7.94 -21.05
C GLY A 121 -18.72 7.22 -19.87
N ILE A 122 -18.70 7.89 -18.72
CA ILE A 122 -19.17 7.31 -17.44
C ILE A 122 -20.69 7.05 -17.40
N ASP A 123 -21.47 7.77 -18.21
CA ASP A 123 -22.92 7.60 -18.31
C ASP A 123 -23.30 6.29 -19.02
N ASN A 124 -22.37 5.70 -19.77
CA ASN A 124 -22.55 4.43 -20.47
C ASN A 124 -21.56 3.39 -19.94
N LEU A 125 -21.89 2.78 -18.80
CA LEU A 125 -21.04 1.74 -18.21
C LEU A 125 -20.86 0.51 -19.10
N GLY A 126 -21.83 0.25 -19.99
CA GLY A 126 -21.81 -0.91 -20.87
C GLY A 126 -21.90 -2.24 -20.11
N SER A 127 -21.30 -3.28 -20.70
CA SER A 127 -21.33 -4.64 -20.17
C SER A 127 -20.11 -4.99 -19.32
N ILE A 128 -20.23 -6.02 -18.47
CA ILE A 128 -19.10 -6.57 -17.70
C ILE A 128 -18.18 -7.35 -18.64
N HIS A 129 -16.88 -7.08 -18.57
CA HIS A 129 -15.90 -7.85 -19.33
C HIS A 129 -15.63 -9.22 -18.66
N TRP A 130 -16.06 -10.32 -19.29
CA TRP A 130 -15.92 -11.68 -18.74
C TRP A 130 -14.49 -12.09 -18.38
N GLY A 131 -13.50 -11.71 -19.20
CA GLY A 131 -12.09 -11.95 -18.89
C GLY A 131 -11.63 -11.31 -17.58
N LEU A 132 -11.86 -9.99 -17.42
CA LEU A 132 -11.63 -9.26 -16.17
C LEU A 132 -12.47 -9.79 -15.01
N LEU A 133 -13.69 -10.26 -15.23
CA LEU A 133 -14.49 -10.88 -14.17
C LEU A 133 -13.81 -12.14 -13.61
N LEU A 134 -13.31 -13.02 -14.48
CA LEU A 134 -12.56 -14.21 -14.06
C LEU A 134 -11.26 -13.83 -13.35
N SER A 135 -10.54 -12.82 -13.86
CA SER A 135 -9.33 -12.31 -13.21
C SER A 135 -9.62 -11.67 -11.85
N LEU A 136 -10.75 -10.98 -11.68
CA LEU A 136 -11.18 -10.36 -10.42
C LEU A 136 -11.55 -11.43 -9.39
N ILE A 137 -12.25 -12.48 -9.82
CA ILE A 137 -12.50 -13.67 -8.98
C ILE A 137 -11.16 -14.27 -8.55
N GLY A 138 -10.23 -14.46 -9.49
CA GLY A 138 -8.87 -14.95 -9.20
C GLY A 138 -8.12 -14.08 -8.20
N ALA A 139 -8.19 -12.74 -8.34
CA ALA A 139 -7.55 -11.79 -7.44
C ALA A 139 -8.10 -11.90 -6.00
N TRP A 140 -9.43 -11.93 -5.84
CA TRP A 140 -10.04 -12.08 -4.52
C TRP A 140 -9.81 -13.46 -3.89
N LEU A 141 -9.81 -14.53 -4.69
CA LEU A 141 -9.46 -15.87 -4.21
C LEU A 141 -8.00 -15.93 -3.73
N LEU A 142 -7.09 -15.26 -4.43
CA LEU A 142 -5.68 -15.15 -4.05
C LEU A 142 -5.52 -14.38 -2.73
N ILE A 143 -6.16 -13.22 -2.62
CA ILE A 143 -6.20 -12.43 -1.38
C ILE A 143 -6.77 -13.26 -0.22
N PHE A 144 -7.91 -13.92 -0.42
CA PHE A 144 -8.52 -14.78 0.59
C PHE A 144 -7.60 -15.93 0.99
N ALA A 145 -6.97 -16.62 0.04
CA ALA A 145 -6.05 -17.72 0.33
C ALA A 145 -4.88 -17.26 1.20
N CYS A 146 -4.31 -16.08 0.90
CA CYS A 146 -3.21 -15.49 1.66
C CYS A 146 -3.63 -15.01 3.06
N LEU A 147 -4.86 -14.50 3.21
CA LEU A 147 -5.37 -13.88 4.45
C LEU A 147 -6.33 -14.76 5.27
N CYS A 148 -6.65 -15.97 4.83
CA CYS A 148 -7.67 -16.82 5.47
C CYS A 148 -7.44 -17.06 6.97
N LYS A 149 -6.18 -17.07 7.43
CA LYS A 149 -5.78 -17.18 8.85
C LYS A 149 -5.19 -15.87 9.43
N GLY A 150 -5.43 -14.75 8.76
CA GLY A 150 -4.85 -13.43 9.04
C GLY A 150 -3.32 -13.45 9.05
N VAL A 151 -2.72 -12.67 9.95
CA VAL A 151 -1.24 -12.52 10.06
C VAL A 151 -0.46 -13.83 10.16
N LYS A 152 -1.03 -14.92 10.68
CA LYS A 152 -0.35 -16.23 10.73
C LYS A 152 -0.10 -16.82 9.33
N SER A 153 -0.99 -16.55 8.38
CA SER A 153 -0.85 -16.95 6.99
C SER A 153 -0.01 -15.94 6.22
N VAL A 154 -0.33 -14.65 6.35
CA VAL A 154 0.42 -13.55 5.72
C VAL A 154 1.89 -13.65 6.03
N GLY A 155 2.26 -13.80 7.31
CA GLY A 155 3.66 -13.88 7.75
C GLY A 155 4.46 -15.01 7.10
N LYS A 156 3.82 -16.04 6.54
CA LYS A 156 4.48 -17.09 5.75
C LYS A 156 4.55 -16.72 4.27
N VAL A 157 3.48 -16.17 3.73
CA VAL A 157 3.37 -15.77 2.31
C VAL A 157 4.36 -14.64 2.00
N VAL A 158 4.50 -13.65 2.88
CA VAL A 158 5.42 -12.50 2.68
C VAL A 158 6.88 -12.89 2.53
N TYR A 159 7.33 -14.06 3.01
CA TYR A 159 8.69 -14.51 2.72
C TYR A 159 8.94 -14.71 1.22
N VAL A 160 7.91 -15.09 0.46
CA VAL A 160 7.98 -15.21 -0.99
C VAL A 160 7.60 -13.89 -1.63
N THR A 161 6.44 -13.32 -1.30
CA THR A 161 5.90 -12.16 -2.03
C THR A 161 6.69 -10.87 -1.80
N ALA A 162 7.36 -10.70 -0.67
CA ALA A 162 8.20 -9.53 -0.43
C ALA A 162 9.63 -9.70 -0.98
N THR A 163 10.12 -10.92 -1.19
CA THR A 163 11.50 -11.18 -1.67
C THR A 163 11.57 -11.40 -3.18
N SER A 164 10.54 -12.01 -3.77
CA SER A 164 10.49 -12.27 -5.21
C SER A 164 10.57 -11.02 -6.09
N PRO A 165 9.99 -9.84 -5.73
CA PRO A 165 10.15 -8.64 -6.55
C PRO A 165 11.61 -8.25 -6.73
N TYR A 166 12.46 -8.39 -5.70
CA TYR A 166 13.89 -8.07 -5.81
C TYR A 166 14.62 -9.02 -6.75
N LEU A 167 14.28 -10.31 -6.73
CA LEU A 167 14.81 -11.29 -7.68
C LEU A 167 14.41 -10.93 -9.11
N PHE A 168 13.12 -10.63 -9.34
CA PHE A 168 12.61 -10.29 -10.67
C PHE A 168 13.18 -8.97 -11.18
N LEU A 169 13.26 -7.94 -10.32
CA LEU A 169 13.89 -6.66 -10.65
C LEU A 169 15.37 -6.85 -11.00
N ALA A 170 16.11 -7.70 -10.29
CA ALA A 170 17.51 -7.99 -10.61
C ALA A 170 17.66 -8.67 -11.99
N ILE A 171 16.81 -9.65 -12.30
CA ILE A 171 16.80 -10.32 -13.61
C ILE A 171 16.46 -9.34 -14.73
N LEU A 172 15.41 -8.53 -14.54
CA LEU A 172 14.99 -7.51 -15.49
C LEU A 172 16.05 -6.41 -15.65
N MET A 173 16.75 -6.02 -14.58
CA MET A 173 17.85 -5.05 -14.64
C MET A 173 18.97 -5.54 -15.55
N VAL A 174 19.44 -6.77 -15.32
CA VAL A 174 20.50 -7.38 -16.15
C VAL A 174 20.05 -7.43 -17.60
N ARG A 175 18.82 -7.87 -17.86
CA ARG A 175 18.28 -7.92 -19.22
C ARG A 175 18.20 -6.53 -19.87
N ASN A 176 17.64 -5.55 -19.17
CA ASN A 176 17.41 -4.21 -19.70
C ASN A 176 18.73 -3.50 -20.00
N CYS A 177 19.76 -3.67 -19.16
CA CYS A 177 21.10 -3.13 -19.43
C CYS A 177 21.79 -3.76 -20.65
N MET A 178 21.41 -4.97 -21.06
CA MET A 178 21.92 -5.59 -22.29
C MET A 178 21.19 -5.12 -23.55
N LEU A 179 20.11 -4.35 -23.42
CA LEU A 179 19.36 -3.81 -24.56
C LEU A 179 20.06 -2.57 -25.14
N PRO A 180 20.02 -2.38 -26.47
CA PRO A 180 20.55 -1.19 -27.11
C PRO A 180 19.81 0.07 -26.62
N GLY A 181 20.50 1.19 -26.48
CA GLY A 181 19.87 2.46 -26.04
C GLY A 181 19.50 2.53 -24.55
N SER A 182 19.65 1.46 -23.77
CA SER A 182 19.31 1.45 -22.34
C SER A 182 20.04 2.53 -21.53
N TRP A 183 21.28 2.87 -21.92
CA TRP A 183 22.04 3.95 -21.31
C TRP A 183 21.41 5.33 -21.48
N GLU A 184 20.69 5.60 -22.57
CA GLU A 184 20.02 6.89 -22.80
C GLU A 184 18.96 7.16 -21.73
N GLY A 185 18.16 6.13 -21.41
CA GLY A 185 17.17 6.19 -20.34
C GLY A 185 17.79 6.29 -18.94
N ILE A 186 18.85 5.50 -18.65
CA ILE A 186 19.56 5.60 -17.37
C ILE A 186 20.18 7.00 -17.20
N ARG A 187 20.80 7.54 -18.26
CA ARG A 187 21.35 8.89 -18.25
C ARG A 187 20.26 9.92 -17.99
N PHE A 188 19.10 9.81 -18.65
CA PHE A 188 17.96 10.68 -18.39
C PHE A 188 17.52 10.64 -16.92
N TYR A 189 17.46 9.45 -16.32
CA TYR A 189 17.07 9.28 -14.91
C TYR A 189 18.02 9.96 -13.92
N ILE A 190 19.33 9.85 -14.12
CA ILE A 190 20.33 10.32 -13.15
C ILE A 190 20.85 11.74 -13.42
N THR A 191 20.57 12.33 -14.58
CA THR A 191 21.10 13.65 -14.94
C THR A 191 20.38 14.73 -14.11
N PRO A 192 21.10 15.43 -13.21
CA PRO A 192 20.47 16.42 -12.34
C PRO A 192 20.15 17.71 -13.11
N VAL A 193 18.95 18.23 -12.93
CA VAL A 193 18.52 19.53 -13.45
C VAL A 193 18.30 20.47 -12.27
N TRP A 194 19.35 21.14 -11.81
CA TRP A 194 19.33 21.93 -10.57
C TRP A 194 18.31 23.08 -10.57
N SER A 195 18.00 23.65 -11.74
CA SER A 195 17.00 24.71 -11.88
C SER A 195 15.60 24.27 -11.43
N LYS A 196 15.29 22.97 -11.53
CA LYS A 196 14.02 22.40 -11.08
C LYS A 196 13.84 22.51 -9.57
N LEU A 197 14.91 22.46 -8.77
CA LEU A 197 14.82 22.56 -7.30
C LEU A 197 14.29 23.90 -6.79
N ALA A 198 14.31 24.95 -7.63
CA ALA A 198 13.69 26.24 -7.31
C ALA A 198 12.15 26.21 -7.41
N ASN A 199 11.57 25.21 -8.08
CA ASN A 199 10.12 25.05 -8.18
C ASN A 199 9.58 24.36 -6.92
N LEU A 200 8.73 25.07 -6.18
CA LEU A 200 8.07 24.57 -4.96
C LEU A 200 7.18 23.35 -5.24
N GLU A 201 6.61 23.25 -6.45
CA GLU A 201 5.79 22.12 -6.89
C GLU A 201 6.56 20.79 -6.78
N ILE A 202 7.86 20.79 -7.06
CA ILE A 202 8.69 19.57 -7.01
C ILE A 202 8.89 19.10 -5.57
N TRP A 203 9.04 20.02 -4.62
CA TRP A 203 9.11 19.67 -3.21
C TRP A 203 7.78 19.15 -2.69
N HIS A 204 6.67 19.72 -3.17
CA HIS A 204 5.34 19.24 -2.89
C HIS A 204 5.12 17.81 -3.43
N GLU A 205 5.45 17.54 -4.69
CA GLU A 205 5.38 16.20 -5.28
C GLU A 205 6.28 15.21 -4.53
N ALA A 206 7.50 15.60 -4.17
CA ALA A 206 8.41 14.76 -3.40
C ALA A 206 7.86 14.41 -2.01
N ALA A 207 7.25 15.38 -1.31
CA ALA A 207 6.66 15.15 -0.01
C ALA A 207 5.45 14.20 -0.09
N LEU A 208 4.58 14.38 -1.09
CA LEU A 208 3.46 13.46 -1.35
C LEU A 208 3.97 12.06 -1.69
N GLN A 209 4.99 11.94 -2.53
CA GLN A 209 5.57 10.64 -2.90
C GLN A 209 6.09 9.88 -1.69
N VAL A 210 6.82 10.54 -0.78
CA VAL A 210 7.30 9.91 0.46
C VAL A 210 6.14 9.53 1.39
N PHE A 211 5.14 10.41 1.50
CA PHE A 211 3.95 10.14 2.31
C PHE A 211 3.21 8.89 1.81
N PHE A 212 2.90 8.79 0.52
CA PHE A 212 2.19 7.62 -0.02
C PHE A 212 3.05 6.36 -0.04
N ALA A 213 4.35 6.46 -0.36
CA ALA A 213 5.22 5.29 -0.43
C ALA A 213 5.39 4.60 0.93
N LEU A 214 5.43 5.36 2.04
CA LEU A 214 5.54 4.78 3.38
C LEU A 214 4.19 4.37 3.98
N GLY A 215 3.09 4.96 3.51
CA GLY A 215 1.75 4.66 3.99
C GLY A 215 1.46 4.95 5.48
N PRO A 216 1.91 6.06 6.09
CA PRO A 216 1.42 6.47 7.41
C PRO A 216 -0.05 6.90 7.35
N ALA A 217 -0.77 6.78 8.46
CA ALA A 217 -2.20 7.11 8.58
C ALA A 217 -3.19 6.24 7.77
N TRP A 218 -2.72 5.19 7.08
CA TRP A 218 -3.59 4.17 6.49
C TRP A 218 -4.11 3.17 7.52
N GLY A 219 -3.47 3.08 8.68
CA GLY A 219 -3.76 2.05 9.69
C GLY A 219 -3.01 0.72 9.46
N GLY A 220 -2.47 0.49 8.26
CA GLY A 220 -1.61 -0.65 7.90
C GLY A 220 -0.47 -0.89 8.89
N LEU A 221 0.37 0.13 9.10
CA LEU A 221 1.52 0.05 10.02
C LEU A 221 1.09 -0.16 11.48
N ILE A 222 -0.01 0.46 11.90
CA ILE A 222 -0.58 0.28 13.25
C ILE A 222 -1.03 -1.17 13.42
N THR A 223 -1.77 -1.71 12.45
CA THR A 223 -2.23 -3.09 12.47
C THR A 223 -1.05 -4.06 12.51
N MET A 224 -0.06 -3.91 11.64
CA MET A 224 1.10 -4.81 11.58
C MET A 224 1.95 -4.74 12.86
N SER A 225 2.21 -3.52 13.37
CA SER A 225 2.95 -3.34 14.62
C SER A 225 2.20 -3.89 15.85
N SER A 226 0.86 -3.99 15.78
CA SER A 226 0.05 -4.55 16.87
C SER A 226 0.32 -6.03 17.15
N PHE A 227 0.91 -6.76 16.20
CA PHE A 227 1.30 -8.16 16.33
C PHE A 227 2.75 -8.34 16.80
N ASN A 228 3.51 -7.26 16.95
CA ASN A 228 4.87 -7.33 17.46
C ASN A 228 4.90 -7.68 18.95
N LYS A 229 6.01 -8.27 19.38
CA LYS A 229 6.29 -8.42 20.81
C LYS A 229 6.42 -7.03 21.45
N PHE A 230 5.96 -6.90 22.69
CA PHE A 230 5.94 -5.62 23.41
C PHE A 230 7.33 -4.93 23.50
N LYS A 231 8.40 -5.71 23.67
CA LYS A 231 9.80 -5.23 23.71
C LYS A 231 10.53 -5.30 22.36
N ASN A 232 9.80 -5.45 21.24
CA ASN A 232 10.43 -5.41 19.92
C ASN A 232 11.04 -4.03 19.68
N ASN A 233 12.21 -3.98 19.03
CA ASN A 233 12.90 -2.73 18.73
C ASN A 233 12.25 -2.00 17.54
N CYS A 234 11.06 -1.45 17.76
CA CYS A 234 10.32 -0.70 16.75
C CYS A 234 11.05 0.56 16.26
N TYR A 235 11.98 1.11 17.05
CA TYR A 235 12.81 2.25 16.64
C TYR A 235 13.74 1.90 15.49
N ARG A 236 14.42 0.75 15.56
CA ARG A 236 15.25 0.25 14.46
C ARG A 236 14.40 0.01 13.22
N ASP A 237 13.27 -0.65 13.39
CA ASP A 237 12.38 -1.01 12.28
C ASP A 237 11.86 0.24 11.57
N ALA A 238 11.49 1.29 12.33
CA ALA A 238 11.03 2.58 11.81
C ALA A 238 12.11 3.38 11.04
N ILE A 239 13.39 3.05 11.21
CA ILE A 239 14.50 3.64 10.41
C ILE A 239 14.80 2.78 9.18
N VAL A 240 14.84 1.46 9.35
CA VAL A 240 15.22 0.53 8.27
C VAL A 240 14.15 0.50 7.17
N VAL A 241 12.86 0.46 7.53
CA VAL A 241 11.77 0.34 6.55
C VAL A 241 11.77 1.51 5.54
N PRO A 242 11.85 2.79 5.95
CA PRO A 242 11.94 3.89 4.99
C PRO A 242 13.18 3.85 4.11
N ILE A 243 14.34 3.47 4.65
CA ILE A 243 15.58 3.36 3.87
C ILE A 243 15.43 2.30 2.78
N VAL A 244 14.95 1.11 3.13
CA VAL A 244 14.72 0.02 2.17
C VAL A 244 13.70 0.44 1.12
N ASN A 245 12.61 1.10 1.52
CA ASN A 245 11.62 1.63 0.59
C ASN A 245 12.23 2.60 -0.44
N CYS A 246 13.03 3.57 0.02
CA CYS A 246 13.70 4.54 -0.86
C CYS A 246 14.72 3.86 -1.79
N LEU A 247 15.55 2.94 -1.27
CA LEU A 247 16.52 2.19 -2.08
C LEU A 247 15.83 1.33 -3.15
N THR A 248 14.71 0.70 -2.79
CA THR A 248 13.90 -0.09 -3.73
C THR A 248 13.30 0.79 -4.82
N SER A 249 12.82 1.97 -4.46
CA SER A 249 12.28 2.95 -5.43
C SER A 249 13.36 3.43 -6.41
N ILE A 250 14.58 3.70 -5.92
CA ILE A 250 15.72 4.07 -6.76
C ILE A 250 16.10 2.91 -7.69
N PHE A 251 16.22 1.69 -7.16
CA PHE A 251 16.54 0.51 -7.95
C PHE A 251 15.48 0.21 -9.02
N GLY A 252 14.20 0.30 -8.65
CA GLY A 252 13.08 0.23 -9.59
C GLY A 252 13.19 1.29 -10.67
N GLY A 253 13.54 2.53 -10.32
CA GLY A 253 13.82 3.61 -11.28
C GLY A 253 14.86 3.21 -12.33
N PHE A 254 15.98 2.61 -11.94
CA PHE A 254 16.98 2.11 -12.90
C PHE A 254 16.41 1.03 -13.83
N VAL A 255 15.69 0.04 -13.29
CA VAL A 255 15.05 -1.01 -14.09
C VAL A 255 14.09 -0.40 -15.10
N ILE A 256 13.30 0.58 -14.65
CA ILE A 256 12.26 1.21 -15.44
C ILE A 256 12.89 2.03 -16.59
N PHE A 257 13.77 2.96 -16.25
CA PHE A 257 14.39 3.83 -17.25
C PHE A 257 15.33 3.10 -18.21
N ALA A 258 15.93 1.98 -17.83
CA ALA A 258 16.73 1.18 -18.75
C ALA A 258 15.91 0.62 -19.93
N VAL A 259 14.67 0.14 -19.68
CA VAL A 259 13.81 -0.35 -20.77
C VAL A 259 13.14 0.79 -21.54
N VAL A 260 12.80 1.90 -20.88
CA VAL A 260 12.31 3.10 -21.55
C VAL A 260 13.36 3.67 -22.52
N GLY A 261 14.64 3.68 -22.13
CA GLY A 261 15.74 4.08 -23.01
C GLY A 261 15.86 3.18 -24.26
N PHE A 262 15.69 1.87 -24.09
CA PHE A 262 15.61 0.95 -25.22
C PHE A 262 14.44 1.28 -26.16
N MET A 263 13.26 1.57 -25.62
CA MET A 263 12.10 1.95 -26.42
C MET A 263 12.32 3.27 -27.16
N ALA A 264 12.86 4.29 -26.48
CA ALA A 264 13.20 5.58 -27.08
C ALA A 264 14.16 5.40 -28.27
N HIS A 265 15.21 4.61 -28.07
CA HIS A 265 16.19 4.28 -29.11
C HIS A 265 15.57 3.52 -30.29
N LYS A 266 14.67 2.57 -30.03
CA LYS A 266 13.97 1.80 -31.08
C LYS A 266 12.94 2.61 -31.86
N THR A 267 12.25 3.52 -31.19
CA THR A 267 11.22 4.38 -31.81
C THR A 267 11.80 5.67 -32.39
N GLY A 268 13.09 5.94 -32.18
CA GLY A 268 13.73 7.18 -32.60
C GLY A 268 13.15 8.43 -31.93
N LYS A 269 12.58 8.29 -30.72
CA LYS A 269 11.94 9.36 -29.95
C LYS A 269 12.81 9.75 -28.75
N GLU A 270 12.55 10.94 -28.20
CA GLU A 270 13.16 11.32 -26.93
C GLU A 270 12.58 10.49 -25.77
N VAL A 271 13.39 10.24 -24.74
CA VAL A 271 12.97 9.51 -23.54
C VAL A 271 11.75 10.16 -22.87
N SER A 272 11.60 11.48 -22.93
CA SER A 272 10.44 12.19 -22.37
C SER A 272 9.13 11.87 -23.07
N ASP A 273 9.15 11.51 -24.35
CA ASP A 273 7.94 11.32 -25.17
C ASP A 273 7.37 9.90 -25.09
N VAL A 274 8.13 8.97 -24.50
CA VAL A 274 7.75 7.57 -24.28
C VAL A 274 7.40 7.27 -22.82
N VAL A 275 7.53 8.25 -21.93
CA VAL A 275 7.21 8.11 -20.50
C VAL A 275 5.79 8.60 -20.25
N ASP A 276 4.85 7.65 -20.15
CA ASP A 276 3.50 7.92 -19.64
C ASP A 276 3.43 7.83 -18.11
N LYS A 277 2.40 8.44 -17.52
CA LYS A 277 2.08 8.33 -16.09
C LYS A 277 0.93 7.34 -15.85
N GLY A 278 0.89 6.74 -14.66
CA GLY A 278 -0.24 5.90 -14.22
C GLY A 278 -0.32 4.54 -14.91
N PRO A 279 -1.52 3.94 -15.03
CA PRO A 279 -1.71 2.61 -15.61
C PRO A 279 -1.18 2.48 -17.05
N GLY A 280 -1.18 3.55 -17.84
CA GLY A 280 -0.67 3.56 -19.21
C GLY A 280 0.80 3.16 -19.31
N LEU A 281 1.63 3.56 -18.34
CA LEU A 281 3.03 3.13 -18.30
C LEU A 281 3.11 1.59 -18.23
N VAL A 282 2.43 1.00 -17.25
CA VAL A 282 2.52 -0.43 -16.93
C VAL A 282 1.80 -1.33 -17.94
N PHE A 283 0.67 -0.88 -18.49
CA PHE A 283 -0.19 -1.71 -19.35
C PHE A 283 -0.10 -1.37 -20.85
N VAL A 284 0.59 -0.29 -21.22
CA VAL A 284 0.83 0.09 -22.62
C VAL A 284 2.32 0.15 -22.93
N ALA A 285 3.07 1.04 -22.28
CA ALA A 285 4.48 1.25 -22.61
C ALA A 285 5.35 0.02 -22.28
N TYR A 286 5.21 -0.58 -21.09
CA TYR A 286 5.99 -1.78 -20.74
C TYR A 286 5.73 -2.98 -21.66
N PRO A 287 4.47 -3.36 -21.92
CA PRO A 287 4.15 -4.46 -22.83
C PRO A 287 4.67 -4.21 -24.24
N GLU A 288 4.64 -2.96 -24.71
CA GLU A 288 5.22 -2.54 -25.99
C GLU A 288 6.73 -2.80 -26.05
N ALA A 289 7.49 -2.39 -25.01
CA ALA A 289 8.92 -2.65 -24.98
C ALA A 289 9.24 -4.15 -24.87
N ILE A 290 8.45 -4.90 -24.11
CA ILE A 290 8.62 -6.35 -23.93
C ILE A 290 8.36 -7.10 -25.24
N ALA A 291 7.35 -6.70 -26.01
CA ALA A 291 7.03 -7.30 -27.32
C ALA A 291 8.23 -7.23 -28.29
N GLN A 292 9.03 -6.16 -28.21
CA GLN A 292 10.22 -5.99 -29.03
C GLN A 292 11.42 -6.85 -28.60
N MET A 293 11.35 -7.52 -27.45
CA MET A 293 12.43 -8.38 -26.97
C MET A 293 12.31 -9.82 -27.53
N PRO A 294 13.44 -10.50 -27.83
CA PRO A 294 13.41 -11.92 -28.09
C PRO A 294 12.85 -12.67 -26.88
N VAL A 295 11.98 -13.66 -27.16
CA VAL A 295 11.25 -14.43 -26.14
C VAL A 295 10.38 -13.54 -25.25
N ALA A 296 9.65 -12.59 -25.85
CA ALA A 296 8.73 -11.67 -25.16
C ALA A 296 7.83 -12.32 -24.08
N PRO A 297 7.24 -13.52 -24.28
CA PRO A 297 6.43 -14.19 -23.25
C PRO A 297 7.17 -14.38 -21.91
N LEU A 298 8.46 -14.74 -21.92
CA LEU A 298 9.24 -14.94 -20.70
C LEU A 298 9.35 -13.64 -19.89
N TRP A 299 9.68 -12.53 -20.55
CA TRP A 299 9.85 -11.23 -19.92
C TRP A 299 8.51 -10.67 -19.41
N ALA A 300 7.43 -10.88 -20.18
CA ALA A 300 6.07 -10.53 -19.75
C ALA A 300 5.65 -11.28 -18.49
N ILE A 301 5.87 -12.61 -18.44
CA ILE A 301 5.57 -13.42 -17.25
C ILE A 301 6.33 -12.90 -16.02
N LEU A 302 7.64 -12.66 -16.14
CA LEU A 302 8.44 -12.13 -15.02
C LEU A 302 7.96 -10.75 -14.57
N PHE A 303 7.63 -9.86 -15.50
CA PHE A 303 7.15 -8.51 -15.21
C PHE A 303 5.79 -8.51 -14.52
N PHE A 304 4.80 -9.24 -15.04
CA PHE A 304 3.47 -9.27 -14.42
C PHE A 304 3.44 -10.09 -13.13
N LEU A 305 4.28 -11.13 -13.00
CA LEU A 305 4.45 -11.85 -11.73
C LEU A 305 5.04 -10.93 -10.65
N MET A 306 6.05 -10.13 -11.01
CA MET A 306 6.59 -9.09 -10.13
C MET A 306 5.50 -8.13 -9.66
N LEU A 307 4.69 -7.60 -10.58
CA LEU A 307 3.60 -6.68 -10.24
C LEU A 307 2.52 -7.31 -9.34
N ILE A 308 2.16 -8.58 -9.56
CA ILE A 308 1.26 -9.31 -8.64
C ILE A 308 1.86 -9.36 -7.24
N THR A 309 3.14 -9.72 -7.12
CA THR A 309 3.77 -9.86 -5.80
C THR A 309 3.87 -8.52 -5.06
N ILE A 310 4.18 -7.43 -5.77
CA ILE A 310 4.18 -6.06 -5.19
C ILE A 310 2.77 -5.66 -4.76
N GLY A 311 1.77 -5.85 -5.62
CA GLY A 311 0.41 -5.41 -5.32
C GLY A 311 -0.28 -6.21 -4.22
N LEU A 312 0.02 -7.50 -4.11
CA LEU A 312 -0.53 -8.36 -3.05
C LEU A 312 -0.09 -7.90 -1.66
N ASP A 313 1.19 -7.56 -1.48
CA ASP A 313 1.70 -7.16 -0.17
C ASP A 313 1.04 -5.86 0.34
N SER A 314 0.83 -4.89 -0.55
CA SER A 314 0.05 -3.68 -0.25
C SER A 314 -1.40 -4.01 0.12
N GLN A 315 -2.05 -4.90 -0.64
CA GLN A 315 -3.41 -5.36 -0.36
C GLN A 315 -3.52 -6.06 1.00
N PHE A 316 -2.55 -6.89 1.38
CA PHE A 316 -2.55 -7.56 2.68
C PHE A 316 -2.55 -6.55 3.84
N GLY A 317 -1.78 -5.47 3.71
CA GLY A 317 -1.74 -4.41 4.72
C GLY A 317 -3.09 -3.70 4.91
N MET A 318 -3.72 -3.29 3.81
CA MET A 318 -4.98 -2.56 3.84
C MET A 318 -6.15 -3.46 4.26
N PHE A 319 -6.23 -4.67 3.70
CA PHE A 319 -7.33 -5.59 4.00
C PHE A 319 -7.23 -6.21 5.40
N GLU A 320 -6.03 -6.57 5.89
CA GLU A 320 -5.86 -7.04 7.28
C GLU A 320 -6.19 -5.91 8.26
N THR A 321 -5.92 -4.64 7.91
CA THR A 321 -6.30 -3.48 8.73
C THR A 321 -7.80 -3.37 8.89
N MET A 322 -8.55 -3.47 7.80
CA MET A 322 -10.00 -3.45 7.84
C MET A 322 -10.53 -4.62 8.67
N THR A 323 -10.16 -5.85 8.33
CA THR A 323 -10.72 -7.06 8.96
C THR A 323 -10.31 -7.21 10.43
N SER A 324 -9.05 -6.96 10.78
CA SER A 324 -8.58 -7.03 12.17
C SER A 324 -9.24 -5.97 13.05
N SER A 325 -9.48 -4.78 12.52
CA SER A 325 -10.16 -3.72 13.28
C SER A 325 -11.60 -4.09 13.62
N PHE A 326 -12.34 -4.68 12.68
CA PHE A 326 -13.68 -5.18 12.97
C PHE A 326 -13.66 -6.30 14.02
N VAL A 327 -12.72 -7.25 13.89
CA VAL A 327 -12.58 -8.36 14.85
C VAL A 327 -12.24 -7.86 16.25
N ASP A 328 -11.42 -6.81 16.37
CA ASP A 328 -11.05 -6.20 17.65
C ASP A 328 -12.19 -5.40 18.29
N GLU A 329 -13.03 -4.70 17.51
CA GLU A 329 -14.17 -3.94 18.05
C GLU A 329 -15.34 -4.85 18.44
N PHE A 330 -15.55 -5.97 17.72
CA PHE A 330 -16.64 -6.92 17.98
C PHE A 330 -16.15 -8.35 18.29
N PRO A 331 -15.31 -8.53 19.33
CA PRO A 331 -14.60 -9.79 19.56
C PRO A 331 -15.53 -10.95 19.92
N ARG A 332 -16.65 -10.67 20.60
CA ARG A 332 -17.65 -11.68 21.00
C ARG A 332 -18.31 -12.35 19.79
N TYR A 333 -18.49 -11.61 18.70
CA TYR A 333 -19.20 -12.08 17.51
C TYR A 333 -18.23 -12.56 16.43
N LEU A 334 -17.12 -11.84 16.19
CA LEU A 334 -16.27 -12.07 15.02
C LEU A 334 -15.05 -12.95 15.28
N ARG A 335 -14.51 -13.01 16.51
CA ARG A 335 -13.25 -13.74 16.76
C ARG A 335 -13.37 -15.25 16.49
N LYS A 336 -14.51 -15.87 16.82
CA LYS A 336 -14.79 -17.29 16.53
C LYS A 336 -14.96 -17.55 15.03
N TYR A 337 -15.47 -16.56 14.29
CA TYR A 337 -15.79 -16.65 12.86
C TYR A 337 -14.83 -15.83 12.00
N LYS A 338 -13.56 -15.63 12.43
CA LYS A 338 -12.60 -14.78 11.72
C LYS A 338 -12.44 -15.17 10.25
N THR A 339 -12.21 -16.45 9.95
CA THR A 339 -12.01 -16.92 8.57
C THR A 339 -13.27 -16.76 7.69
N PRO A 340 -14.47 -17.20 8.12
CA PRO A 340 -15.71 -16.88 7.41
C PRO A 340 -15.94 -15.38 7.22
N PHE A 341 -15.62 -14.55 8.21
CA PHE A 341 -15.75 -13.10 8.14
C PHE A 341 -14.80 -12.48 7.09
N VAL A 342 -13.55 -12.93 7.02
CA VAL A 342 -12.61 -12.54 5.96
C VAL A 342 -13.19 -12.88 4.58
N GLY A 343 -13.73 -14.09 4.40
CA GLY A 343 -14.38 -14.50 3.15
C GLY A 343 -15.61 -13.66 2.79
N LEU A 344 -16.43 -13.30 3.78
CA LEU A 344 -17.55 -12.39 3.59
C LEU A 344 -17.07 -10.99 3.15
N MET A 345 -16.03 -10.46 3.79
CA MET A 345 -15.47 -9.15 3.41
C MET A 345 -14.87 -9.16 2.00
N CYS A 346 -14.19 -10.24 1.60
CA CYS A 346 -13.73 -10.41 0.22
C CYS A 346 -14.90 -10.44 -0.76
N MET A 347 -16.01 -11.10 -0.41
CA MET A 347 -17.23 -11.12 -1.24
C MET A 347 -17.87 -9.73 -1.37
N VAL A 348 -17.92 -8.96 -0.28
CA VAL A 348 -18.45 -7.59 -0.31
C VAL A 348 -17.58 -6.70 -1.22
N GLU A 349 -16.25 -6.71 -1.05
CA GLU A 349 -15.36 -5.90 -1.89
C GLU A 349 -15.31 -6.40 -3.34
N PHE A 350 -15.49 -7.70 -3.59
CA PHE A 350 -15.71 -8.25 -4.93
C PHE A 350 -16.94 -7.65 -5.61
N LEU A 351 -18.09 -7.64 -4.93
CA LEU A 351 -19.32 -7.07 -5.47
C LEU A 351 -19.19 -5.56 -5.73
N LEU A 352 -18.52 -4.83 -4.82
CA LEU A 352 -18.24 -3.41 -5.00
C LEU A 352 -17.24 -3.12 -6.13
N GLY A 353 -16.40 -4.09 -6.48
CA GLY A 353 -15.46 -4.01 -7.61
C GLY A 353 -16.08 -4.25 -8.98
N LEU A 354 -17.28 -4.85 -9.07
CA LEU A 354 -17.91 -5.20 -10.35
C LEU A 354 -18.14 -4.00 -11.30
N PRO A 355 -18.56 -2.80 -10.84
CA PRO A 355 -18.70 -1.63 -11.72
C PRO A 355 -17.38 -1.22 -12.37
N LEU A 356 -16.23 -1.46 -11.72
CA LEU A 356 -14.92 -1.04 -12.20
C LEU A 356 -14.32 -1.97 -13.28
N ILE A 357 -14.93 -3.13 -13.54
CA ILE A 357 -14.55 -4.05 -14.64
C ILE A 357 -15.53 -4.02 -15.82
N THR A 358 -16.44 -3.03 -15.84
CA THR A 358 -17.31 -2.75 -16.99
C THR A 358 -16.55 -1.97 -18.06
N GLN A 359 -17.16 -1.81 -19.24
CA GLN A 359 -16.61 -1.01 -20.34
C GLN A 359 -16.38 0.46 -19.97
N GLY A 360 -17.20 1.03 -19.07
CA GLY A 360 -17.00 2.35 -18.46
C GLY A 360 -16.20 2.33 -17.16
N GLY A 361 -15.68 1.17 -16.74
CA GLY A 361 -15.02 0.97 -15.45
C GLY A 361 -13.80 1.84 -15.23
N ILE A 362 -13.04 2.15 -16.29
CA ILE A 362 -11.86 3.03 -16.22
C ILE A 362 -12.23 4.45 -15.74
N TYR A 363 -13.41 4.96 -16.09
CA TYR A 363 -13.87 6.29 -15.64
C TYR A 363 -14.17 6.30 -14.14
N ILE A 364 -14.83 5.25 -13.63
CA ILE A 364 -15.06 5.09 -12.20
C ILE A 364 -13.73 4.94 -11.48
N PHE A 365 -12.82 4.10 -12.00
CA PHE A 365 -11.48 3.91 -11.47
C PHE A 365 -10.73 5.24 -11.34
N THR A 366 -10.73 6.08 -12.37
CA THR A 366 -10.07 7.40 -12.33
C THR A 366 -10.67 8.33 -11.27
N ILE A 367 -11.99 8.32 -11.07
CA ILE A 367 -12.62 9.09 -9.97
C ILE A 367 -12.16 8.57 -8.62
N PHE A 368 -12.14 7.26 -8.44
CA PHE A 368 -11.72 6.64 -7.19
C PHE A 368 -10.27 7.00 -6.88
N ASP A 369 -9.36 6.81 -7.84
CA ASP A 369 -7.93 7.11 -7.69
C ASP A 369 -7.66 8.61 -7.44
N TRP A 370 -8.44 9.51 -8.05
CA TRP A 370 -8.28 10.95 -7.87
C TRP A 370 -8.79 11.47 -6.52
N PHE A 371 -9.95 11.00 -6.07
CA PHE A 371 -10.64 11.55 -4.90
C PHE A 371 -10.37 10.79 -3.61
N ILE A 372 -10.07 9.50 -3.68
CA ILE A 372 -9.80 8.65 -2.51
C ILE A 372 -8.32 8.72 -2.18
N GLY A 373 -7.98 8.83 -0.90
CA GLY A 373 -6.59 8.77 -0.45
C GLY A 373 -6.05 10.15 -0.07
N THR A 374 -5.70 11.00 -1.02
CA THR A 374 -4.76 12.11 -0.77
C THR A 374 -5.23 13.12 0.28
N PHE A 375 -6.35 13.78 0.04
CA PHE A 375 -6.85 14.82 0.94
C PHE A 375 -7.26 14.25 2.31
N ALA A 376 -7.97 13.12 2.30
CA ALA A 376 -8.43 12.46 3.51
C ALA A 376 -7.28 11.92 4.39
N LEU A 377 -6.26 11.29 3.81
CA LEU A 377 -5.13 10.75 4.57
C LEU A 377 -4.31 11.84 5.23
N CYS A 378 -4.07 12.96 4.54
CA CYS A 378 -3.35 14.07 5.15
C CYS A 378 -4.12 14.64 6.35
N ILE A 379 -5.46 14.73 6.28
CA ILE A 379 -6.31 15.14 7.42
C ILE A 379 -6.27 14.10 8.56
N ILE A 380 -6.41 12.81 8.24
CA ILE A 380 -6.34 11.72 9.23
C ILE A 380 -4.96 11.73 9.92
N ALA A 381 -3.87 11.88 9.17
CA ALA A 381 -2.50 11.98 9.68
C ALA A 381 -2.32 13.20 10.60
N LEU A 382 -2.90 14.34 10.22
CA LEU A 382 -2.84 15.55 11.04
C LEU A 382 -3.59 15.36 12.38
N PHE A 383 -4.80 14.79 12.35
CA PHE A 383 -5.52 14.44 13.57
C PHE A 383 -4.74 13.42 14.41
N GLU A 384 -4.10 12.45 13.77
CA GLU A 384 -3.29 11.45 14.48
C GLU A 384 -2.15 12.10 15.26
N LEU A 385 -1.40 13.00 14.63
CA LEU A 385 -0.32 13.74 15.29
C LEU A 385 -0.84 14.68 16.37
N ILE A 386 -1.93 15.43 16.11
CA ILE A 386 -2.52 16.34 17.09
C ILE A 386 -2.95 15.58 18.34
N VAL A 387 -3.65 14.45 18.17
CA VAL A 387 -4.15 13.67 19.30
C VAL A 387 -3.00 13.04 20.08
N ILE A 388 -2.02 12.42 19.41
CA ILE A 388 -0.90 11.76 20.11
C ILE A 388 0.01 12.79 20.81
N CYS A 389 0.38 13.87 20.12
CA CYS A 389 1.39 14.81 20.62
C CYS A 389 0.82 15.84 21.60
N TYR A 390 -0.42 16.32 21.38
CA TYR A 390 -0.99 17.44 22.14
C TYR A 390 -2.12 17.05 23.07
N VAL A 391 -2.99 16.10 22.69
CA VAL A 391 -4.11 15.68 23.54
C VAL A 391 -3.68 14.61 24.54
N TYR A 392 -3.10 13.51 24.06
CA TYR A 392 -2.52 12.48 24.92
C TYR A 392 -1.25 12.99 25.60
N GLY A 393 -0.43 13.72 24.84
CA GLY A 393 0.73 14.44 25.33
C GLY A 393 2.04 13.73 25.04
N ILE A 394 2.97 14.44 24.39
CA ILE A 394 4.29 13.92 23.98
C ILE A 394 5.11 13.32 25.13
N HIS A 395 4.98 13.84 26.34
CA HIS A 395 5.70 13.32 27.51
C HIS A 395 5.23 11.91 27.88
N ARG A 396 3.93 11.63 27.77
CA ARG A 396 3.37 10.28 28.02
C ARG A 396 3.78 9.34 26.91
N PHE A 397 3.66 9.78 25.65
CA PHE A 397 4.06 8.97 24.50
C PHE A 397 5.54 8.57 24.54
N ARG A 398 6.45 9.49 24.91
CA ARG A 398 7.87 9.16 25.10
C ARG A 398 8.11 8.19 26.26
N ALA A 399 7.34 8.28 27.34
CA ALA A 399 7.41 7.35 28.45
C ALA A 399 6.90 5.95 28.06
N ASP A 400 5.87 5.87 27.21
CA ASP A 400 5.37 4.60 26.67
C ASP A 400 6.44 3.92 25.78
N ILE A 401 7.14 4.69 24.95
CA ILE A 401 8.26 4.16 24.15
C ILE A 401 9.43 3.74 25.04
N GLU A 402 9.75 4.49 26.09
CA GLU A 402 10.77 4.11 27.08
C GLU A 402 10.38 2.81 27.80
N LEU A 403 9.10 2.60 28.10
CA LEU A 403 8.60 1.37 28.68
C LEU A 403 8.82 0.16 27.75
N MET A 404 8.70 0.36 26.44
CA MET A 404 8.90 -0.68 25.43
C MET A 404 10.38 -0.97 25.15
N LEU A 405 11.19 0.08 24.97
CA LEU A 405 12.58 -0.01 24.47
C LEU A 405 13.65 0.09 25.57
N GLY A 406 13.29 0.57 26.75
CA GLY A 406 14.22 0.84 27.86
C GLY A 406 14.95 2.19 27.78
N TYR A 407 14.70 2.99 26.74
CA TYR A 407 15.28 4.33 26.60
C TYR A 407 14.28 5.31 25.99
N LYS A 408 14.37 6.59 26.37
CA LYS A 408 13.51 7.65 25.82
C LYS A 408 13.96 8.03 24.41
N PRO A 409 13.03 8.25 23.46
CA PRO A 409 13.35 8.88 22.19
C PRO A 409 14.01 10.25 22.39
N GLY A 410 15.00 10.58 21.57
CA GLY A 410 15.69 11.87 21.61
C GLY A 410 14.81 13.06 21.23
N HIS A 411 15.33 14.27 21.45
CA HIS A 411 14.61 15.53 21.16
C HIS A 411 14.28 15.72 19.68
N TYR A 412 15.09 15.16 18.78
CA TYR A 412 14.84 15.15 17.34
C TYR A 412 13.40 14.70 17.00
N TRP A 413 12.97 13.56 17.54
CA TRP A 413 11.63 13.01 17.29
C TRP A 413 10.52 13.87 17.86
N THR A 414 10.76 14.52 19.00
CA THR A 414 9.80 15.46 19.58
C THR A 414 9.58 16.67 18.66
N VAL A 415 10.66 17.23 18.11
CA VAL A 415 10.57 18.36 17.16
C VAL A 415 9.91 17.92 15.85
N MET A 416 10.21 16.72 15.36
CA MET A 416 9.59 16.18 14.16
C MET A 416 8.08 15.98 14.33
N TRP A 417 7.65 15.25 15.36
CA TRP A 417 6.23 14.92 15.56
C TRP A 417 5.38 16.12 15.96
N CYS A 418 5.90 17.03 16.80
CA CYS A 418 5.14 18.20 17.25
C CYS A 418 5.25 19.40 16.28
N GLY A 419 6.38 19.57 15.59
CA GLY A 419 6.64 20.78 14.79
C GLY A 419 6.63 20.52 13.30
N VAL A 420 7.65 19.80 12.83
CA VAL A 420 7.98 19.71 11.41
C VAL A 420 6.92 18.96 10.62
N THR A 421 6.50 17.77 11.08
CA THR A 421 5.54 16.93 10.36
C THR A 421 4.14 17.57 10.29
N PRO A 422 3.56 18.11 11.38
CA PRO A 422 2.29 18.81 11.30
C PRO A 422 2.33 20.01 10.35
N LEU A 423 3.42 20.80 10.38
CA LEU A 423 3.59 21.94 9.47
C LEU A 423 3.66 21.47 8.01
N ALA A 424 4.45 20.43 7.72
CA ALA A 424 4.56 19.86 6.38
C ALA A 424 3.19 19.36 5.86
N LEU A 425 2.41 18.66 6.69
CA LEU A 425 1.07 18.20 6.33
C LEU A 425 0.09 19.34 6.07
N VAL A 426 0.15 20.42 6.87
CA VAL A 426 -0.68 21.62 6.63
C VAL A 426 -0.30 22.29 5.31
N LEU A 427 0.99 22.43 5.01
CA LEU A 427 1.45 23.00 3.74
C LEU A 427 1.02 22.13 2.54
N ILE A 428 1.11 20.81 2.66
CA ILE A 428 0.60 19.87 1.65
C ILE A 428 -0.90 20.05 1.46
N LEU A 429 -1.70 20.11 2.53
CA LEU A 429 -3.14 20.31 2.45
C LEU A 429 -3.53 21.64 1.78
N ILE A 430 -2.83 22.73 2.12
CA ILE A 430 -3.04 24.04 1.49
C ILE A 430 -2.70 23.97 0.00
N SER A 431 -1.59 23.32 -0.36
CA SER A 431 -1.19 23.13 -1.77
C SER A 431 -2.23 22.33 -2.56
N ILE A 432 -2.70 21.21 -2.00
CA ILE A 432 -3.75 20.38 -2.60
C ILE A 432 -5.02 21.21 -2.83
N ALA A 433 -5.44 21.99 -1.83
CA ALA A 433 -6.63 22.82 -1.93
C ALA A 433 -6.47 23.95 -2.96
N ALA A 434 -5.30 24.58 -3.03
CA ALA A 434 -5.02 25.68 -3.96
C ALA A 434 -4.88 25.21 -5.42
N ASN A 435 -4.30 24.03 -5.64
CA ASN A 435 -4.03 23.47 -6.97
C ASN A 435 -5.04 22.39 -7.37
N PHE A 436 -6.20 22.31 -6.70
CA PHE A 436 -7.21 21.30 -7.01
C PHE A 436 -7.74 21.51 -8.43
N THR A 437 -7.59 20.48 -9.26
CA THR A 437 -8.18 20.43 -10.60
C THR A 437 -9.11 19.23 -10.70
N ASN A 438 -10.11 19.33 -11.58
CA ASN A 438 -10.97 18.20 -11.85
C ASN A 438 -10.17 17.13 -12.62
N PRO A 439 -10.41 15.83 -12.35
CA PRO A 439 -9.72 14.78 -13.08
C PRO A 439 -10.07 14.87 -14.57
N VAL A 440 -9.12 14.49 -15.41
CA VAL A 440 -9.28 14.37 -16.86
C VAL A 440 -8.66 13.04 -17.26
N LEU A 441 -9.37 12.27 -18.09
CA LEU A 441 -8.85 11.03 -18.66
C LEU A 441 -8.63 11.26 -20.16
N GLU A 442 -7.38 11.39 -20.58
CA GLU A 442 -7.01 11.79 -21.95
C GLU A 442 -7.73 13.11 -22.36
N ASN A 443 -8.69 13.03 -23.28
CA ASN A 443 -9.51 14.15 -23.75
C ASN A 443 -10.91 14.21 -23.11
N TYR A 444 -11.24 13.25 -22.24
CA TYR A 444 -12.55 13.14 -21.60
C TYR A 444 -12.63 14.01 -20.36
N LYS A 445 -13.62 14.91 -20.33
CA LYS A 445 -13.96 15.74 -19.16
C LYS A 445 -15.13 15.13 -18.41
N PHE A 446 -14.95 14.93 -17.11
CA PHE A 446 -15.98 14.32 -16.28
C PHE A 446 -17.19 15.26 -16.08
N PRO A 447 -18.42 14.72 -16.15
CA PRO A 447 -19.61 15.52 -15.90
C PRO A 447 -19.71 15.92 -14.41
N PRO A 448 -20.40 17.03 -14.09
CA PRO A 448 -20.48 17.54 -12.72
C PRO A 448 -21.03 16.54 -11.70
N GLY A 449 -21.97 15.67 -12.10
CA GLY A 449 -22.52 14.64 -11.22
C GLY A 449 -21.47 13.64 -10.75
N SER A 450 -20.55 13.24 -11.62
CA SER A 450 -19.46 12.32 -11.28
C SER A 450 -18.41 12.97 -10.38
N ILE A 451 -18.16 14.27 -10.56
CA ILE A 451 -17.30 15.07 -9.67
C ILE A 451 -17.92 15.17 -8.27
N ALA A 452 -19.22 15.45 -8.18
CA ALA A 452 -19.93 15.48 -6.91
C ALA A 452 -19.91 14.13 -6.19
N PHE A 453 -20.05 13.03 -6.94
CA PHE A 453 -19.90 11.68 -6.43
C PHE A 453 -18.47 11.42 -5.90
N GLY A 454 -17.44 11.86 -6.63
CA GLY A 454 -16.04 11.81 -6.18
C GLY A 454 -15.82 12.51 -4.84
N TRP A 455 -16.35 13.73 -4.67
CA TRP A 455 -16.28 14.44 -3.38
C TRP A 455 -17.02 13.71 -2.26
N LEU A 456 -18.18 13.11 -2.54
CA LEU A 456 -18.95 12.35 -1.55
C LEU A 456 -18.16 11.16 -1.02
N ILE A 457 -17.58 10.34 -1.92
CA ILE A 457 -16.80 9.16 -1.52
C ILE A 457 -15.47 9.55 -0.88
N GLY A 458 -14.80 10.61 -1.35
CA GLY A 458 -13.55 11.08 -0.75
C GLY A 458 -13.75 11.65 0.66
N SER A 459 -14.90 12.26 0.92
CA SER A 459 -15.20 12.92 2.21
C SER A 459 -15.72 11.97 3.29
N ILE A 460 -16.20 10.77 2.93
CA ILE A 460 -16.84 9.85 3.89
C ILE A 460 -15.90 9.43 5.03
N SER A 461 -14.60 9.24 4.73
CA SER A 461 -13.56 8.90 5.70
C SER A 461 -13.19 10.07 6.63
N ILE A 462 -13.50 11.31 6.25
CA ILE A 462 -13.30 12.50 7.09
C ILE A 462 -14.55 12.76 7.93
N ILE A 463 -15.74 12.70 7.34
CA ILE A 463 -17.03 12.97 8.00
C ILE A 463 -17.28 12.02 9.17
N ILE A 464 -16.77 10.79 9.10
CA ILE A 464 -16.91 9.83 10.20
C ILE A 464 -16.23 10.31 11.50
N ILE A 465 -15.20 11.17 11.40
CA ILE A 465 -14.48 11.70 12.57
C ILE A 465 -15.42 12.52 13.47
N PRO A 466 -16.06 13.61 13.00
CA PRO A 466 -17.01 14.36 13.81
C PRO A 466 -18.28 13.56 14.14
N VAL A 467 -18.77 12.70 13.23
CA VAL A 467 -19.97 11.87 13.50
C VAL A 467 -19.74 10.95 14.70
N VAL A 468 -18.60 10.25 14.77
CA VAL A 468 -18.26 9.39 15.90
C VAL A 468 -18.05 10.21 17.17
N ALA A 469 -17.43 11.40 17.07
CA ALA A 469 -17.27 12.29 18.22
C ALA A 469 -18.62 12.69 18.83
N VAL A 470 -19.57 13.14 17.99
CA VAL A 470 -20.94 13.51 18.42
C VAL A 470 -21.67 12.31 19.02
N TYR A 471 -21.61 11.15 18.37
CA TYR A 471 -22.21 9.92 18.88
C TYR A 471 -21.66 9.52 20.25
N ARG A 472 -20.34 9.60 20.46
CA ARG A 472 -19.70 9.30 21.74
C ARG A 472 -20.11 10.30 22.84
N ILE A 473 -20.16 11.61 22.52
CA ILE A 473 -20.64 12.64 23.45
C ILE A 473 -22.08 12.36 23.88
N TYR A 474 -22.94 11.99 22.93
CA TYR A 474 -24.33 11.63 23.22
C TYR A 474 -24.41 10.40 24.13
N LYS A 475 -23.63 9.35 23.83
CA LYS A 475 -23.65 8.08 24.57
C LYS A 475 -23.19 8.17 26.02
N VAL A 476 -22.32 9.14 26.38
CA VAL A 476 -21.91 9.36 27.78
C VAL A 476 -23.12 9.76 28.65
N GLY A 477 -24.08 10.51 28.09
CA GLY A 477 -25.41 10.76 28.64
C GLY A 477 -25.51 11.65 29.89
N LYS A 478 -24.57 11.55 30.85
CA LYS A 478 -24.59 12.27 32.13
C LYS A 478 -23.56 13.42 32.15
N GLY A 479 -23.87 14.50 32.87
CA GLY A 479 -23.02 15.69 33.00
C GLY A 479 -23.25 16.75 31.91
N SER A 480 -22.62 17.91 32.08
CA SER A 480 -22.59 19.00 31.10
C SER A 480 -21.81 18.64 29.84
N LEU A 481 -22.02 19.35 28.73
CA LEU A 481 -21.30 19.11 27.47
C LEU A 481 -19.78 19.13 27.65
N LEU A 482 -19.27 20.10 28.42
CA LEU A 482 -17.84 20.28 28.65
C LEU A 482 -17.24 19.17 29.52
N GLU A 483 -17.99 18.65 30.50
CA GLU A 483 -17.59 17.49 31.29
C GLU A 483 -17.51 16.22 30.43
N ARG A 484 -18.49 16.01 29.54
CA ARG A 484 -18.48 14.86 28.62
C ARG A 484 -17.30 14.90 27.67
N ILE A 485 -17.02 16.07 27.08
CA ILE A 485 -15.86 16.26 26.21
C ILE A 485 -14.57 16.01 26.99
N ARG A 486 -14.41 16.61 28.18
CA ARG A 486 -13.21 16.43 29.01
C ARG A 486 -13.02 14.98 29.45
N TYR A 487 -14.09 14.23 29.69
CA TYR A 487 -14.04 12.80 29.96
C TYR A 487 -13.53 12.00 28.76
N LEU A 488 -14.06 12.27 27.56
CA LEU A 488 -13.69 11.58 26.32
C LEU A 488 -12.30 11.96 25.76
N LEU A 489 -11.71 13.06 26.23
CA LEU A 489 -10.31 13.45 25.92
C LEU A 489 -9.28 12.70 26.78
N ARG A 490 -9.72 11.95 27.80
CA ARG A 490 -8.83 11.13 28.63
C ARG A 490 -8.77 9.70 28.08
N PRO A 491 -7.62 9.02 28.22
CA PRO A 491 -7.53 7.62 27.86
C PRO A 491 -8.58 6.78 28.60
N SER A 492 -9.12 5.78 27.90
CA SER A 492 -10.06 4.81 28.46
C SER A 492 -9.43 4.04 29.63
N THR A 493 -10.25 3.44 30.49
CA THR A 493 -9.79 2.50 31.52
C THR A 493 -9.09 1.28 30.95
N ASP A 494 -9.41 0.95 29.69
CA ASP A 494 -8.82 -0.19 28.96
C ASP A 494 -7.50 0.20 28.26
N TRP A 495 -7.11 1.48 28.29
CA TRP A 495 -5.84 1.95 27.73
C TRP A 495 -4.68 1.65 28.70
N GLY A 496 -3.69 0.89 28.22
CA GLY A 496 -2.46 0.60 28.95
C GLY A 496 -1.84 -0.74 28.56
N PRO A 497 -0.66 -1.09 29.12
CA PRO A 497 -0.07 -2.40 28.93
C PRO A 497 -1.01 -3.48 29.48
N PRO A 498 -1.02 -4.71 28.91
CA PRO A 498 -1.73 -5.83 29.50
C PRO A 498 -1.32 -6.02 30.96
N LYS A 499 -2.29 -6.29 31.85
CA LYS A 499 -2.05 -6.42 33.30
C LYS A 499 -0.91 -7.39 33.63
N ASP A 500 -0.80 -8.49 32.88
CA ASP A 500 0.26 -9.49 33.02
C ASP A 500 1.65 -8.93 32.67
N THR A 501 1.72 -8.03 31.68
CA THR A 501 2.98 -7.37 31.31
C THR A 501 3.40 -6.39 32.40
N LEU A 502 2.44 -5.65 32.96
CA LEU A 502 2.66 -4.76 34.09
C LEU A 502 3.08 -5.51 35.36
N TYR A 503 2.48 -6.67 35.62
CA TYR A 503 2.84 -7.57 36.70
C TYR A 503 4.27 -8.12 36.53
N ASN A 504 4.59 -8.67 35.36
CA ASN A 504 5.93 -9.19 35.06
C ASN A 504 7.01 -8.09 35.11
N MET A 505 6.69 -6.86 34.71
CA MET A 505 7.60 -5.72 34.85
C MET A 505 7.80 -5.30 36.31
N ARG A 506 6.75 -5.36 37.15
CA ARG A 506 6.86 -5.10 38.59
C ARG A 506 7.66 -6.20 39.30
N MET A 507 7.40 -7.47 38.98
CA MET A 507 8.14 -8.61 39.52
C MET A 507 9.59 -8.62 39.08
N GLY A 508 9.90 -8.41 37.79
CA GLY A 508 11.29 -8.31 37.33
C GLY A 508 12.06 -7.10 37.89
N LYS A 509 11.36 -6.01 38.24
CA LYS A 509 11.97 -4.91 39.02
C LYS A 509 12.22 -5.33 40.48
N LEU A 510 11.33 -6.09 41.10
CA LEU A 510 11.57 -6.66 42.43
C LEU A 510 12.75 -7.63 42.41
N ASP A 511 12.84 -8.52 41.44
CA ASP A 511 13.95 -9.49 41.33
C ASP A 511 15.29 -8.79 41.14
N ASN A 512 15.35 -7.73 40.33
CA ASN A 512 16.55 -6.89 40.17
C ASN A 512 16.90 -6.11 41.44
N ILE A 513 15.91 -5.69 42.24
CA ILE A 513 16.14 -5.06 43.55
C ILE A 513 16.68 -6.08 44.54
N VAL A 514 16.08 -7.28 44.61
CA VAL A 514 16.52 -8.39 45.48
C VAL A 514 17.94 -8.83 45.11
N THR A 515 18.25 -9.01 43.82
CA THR A 515 19.62 -9.35 43.37
C THR A 515 20.62 -8.22 43.57
N SER A 516 20.20 -6.95 43.50
CA SER A 516 21.07 -5.80 43.83
C SER A 516 21.34 -5.65 45.34
N GLN A 517 20.43 -6.14 46.19
CA GLN A 517 20.60 -6.16 47.65
C GLN A 517 21.37 -7.39 48.13
N THR A 518 21.46 -8.46 47.33
CA THR A 518 22.33 -9.61 47.57
C THR A 518 23.66 -9.48 46.83
N GLN A 519 24.40 -8.39 47.07
CA GLN A 519 25.86 -8.46 46.92
C GLN A 519 26.42 -9.15 48.18
N PRO A 520 27.22 -10.23 48.05
CA PRO A 520 27.76 -10.90 49.22
C PRO A 520 28.77 -9.97 49.91
N MET A 521 28.44 -9.51 51.11
CA MET A 521 29.45 -8.96 52.01
C MET A 521 30.48 -10.05 52.32
N LEU A 522 31.76 -9.71 52.14
CA LEU A 522 32.92 -10.54 52.45
C LEU A 522 32.78 -11.16 53.86
N PRO A 523 33.09 -12.47 54.04
CA PRO A 523 32.89 -13.12 55.32
C PRO A 523 33.98 -12.70 56.32
N ILE A 524 33.54 -12.11 57.43
CA ILE A 524 34.32 -12.00 58.67
C ILE A 524 34.26 -13.37 59.35
N TYR A 525 35.39 -14.04 59.50
CA TYR A 525 35.52 -15.28 60.27
C TYR A 525 35.23 -15.04 61.76
N PRO A 526 34.55 -15.99 62.42
CA PRO A 526 35.11 -16.52 63.65
C PRO A 526 35.09 -18.06 63.70
N GLY A 527 36.11 -18.60 64.37
CA GLY A 527 36.49 -19.99 64.40
C GLY A 527 35.54 -20.96 65.11
N SER A 528 35.79 -22.22 64.79
CA SER A 528 35.24 -23.48 65.26
C SER A 528 35.40 -23.78 66.75
N CYS A 529 34.40 -24.44 67.34
CA CYS A 529 34.40 -25.55 68.31
C CYS A 529 32.91 -25.77 68.71
N SER A 530 32.29 -26.94 68.85
CA SER A 530 32.62 -28.37 68.80
C SER A 530 31.27 -29.14 68.87
N VAL A 531 31.17 -30.29 68.19
CA VAL A 531 30.06 -31.30 68.17
C VAL A 531 30.09 -32.09 69.53
N PRO A 532 29.04 -32.77 70.09
CA PRO A 532 28.27 -33.82 69.39
C PRO A 532 26.81 -34.22 69.81
N GLU A 533 26.17 -34.91 68.83
CA GLU A 533 25.27 -36.09 68.88
C GLU A 533 23.88 -36.08 69.54
N GLY A 534 22.88 -36.63 68.83
CA GLY A 534 21.64 -37.14 69.42
C GLY A 534 20.41 -37.40 68.50
N SER A 535 20.36 -38.59 67.89
CA SER A 535 19.19 -39.46 67.62
C SER A 535 17.98 -39.10 66.70
N ALA A 536 17.75 -40.03 65.76
CA ALA A 536 16.50 -40.69 65.34
C ALA A 536 15.48 -40.01 64.38
N ALA A 537 15.25 -40.69 63.23
CA ALA A 537 14.07 -40.62 62.34
C ALA A 537 13.02 -41.68 62.79
N PRO A 538 11.85 -41.93 62.13
CA PRO A 538 11.28 -41.34 60.89
C PRO A 538 9.75 -41.06 60.94
N GLY A 539 9.16 -40.48 59.87
CA GLY A 539 7.70 -40.44 59.70
C GLY A 539 7.21 -39.66 58.47
N THR A 540 6.78 -40.40 57.45
CA THR A 540 6.12 -39.99 56.20
C THR A 540 4.67 -39.53 56.40
N SER A 541 4.22 -38.47 55.70
CA SER A 541 2.88 -38.41 55.06
C SER A 541 2.66 -37.11 54.26
N ASP A 542 2.55 -37.29 52.95
CA ASP A 542 1.59 -36.75 51.99
C ASP A 542 1.31 -35.25 51.77
N VAL A 543 1.22 -34.99 50.47
CA VAL A 543 1.02 -33.76 49.70
C VAL A 543 -0.48 -33.58 49.40
N ILE A 544 -0.89 -32.33 49.16
CA ILE A 544 -1.72 -31.82 48.03
C ILE A 544 -2.69 -30.72 48.50
N ILE A 545 -2.44 -29.52 47.98
CA ILE A 545 -3.20 -28.28 48.15
C ILE A 545 -4.25 -28.22 47.02
N LYS A 546 -5.51 -27.93 47.38
CA LYS A 546 -6.63 -27.64 46.46
C LYS A 546 -6.78 -26.12 46.24
N ASP A 547 -7.01 -25.72 44.99
CA ASP A 547 -7.47 -24.38 44.57
C ASP A 547 -8.90 -24.07 45.10
N PRO A 548 -9.25 -22.78 45.28
CA PRO A 548 -10.65 -22.35 45.35
C PRO A 548 -11.08 -21.55 44.11
N ILE A 549 -12.19 -22.01 43.54
CA ILE A 549 -13.15 -21.27 42.73
C ILE A 549 -14.08 -20.53 43.71
N VAL A 550 -14.40 -19.26 43.46
CA VAL A 550 -15.64 -18.63 43.98
C VAL A 550 -16.22 -17.70 42.93
N ASP A 551 -17.46 -18.04 42.55
CA ASP A 551 -18.64 -17.30 42.06
C ASP A 551 -18.53 -15.84 41.58
#